data_AF-A0A2E6IP28-F1
#
_entry.id   AF-A0A2E6IP28-F1
#
_cell.length_a   1.000
_cell.length_b   1.000
_cell.length_c   1.000
_cell.angle_alpha   90.00
_cell.angle_beta   90.00
_cell.angle_gamma   90.00
#
_symmetry.space_group_name_H-M   'P 1'
#
loop_
_entity.id
_entity.type
_entity.pdbx_description
1 polymer ?
#
loop_
_entity_poly.entity_id
_entity_poly.type
_entity_poly.pdbx_seq_one_letter_code
_entity_poly.pdbx_strand_id
1 'polypeptide(L)'
;MSIKETIRDNWPLVEERIRTLFNKYRTEFKKDEIEFSTKQQSELMSEIAQSSFLNVLKEKNINAEVKVGVNVADIYIDGIPVEIKTCGAEKWQGGSFSKRPGLYLLLSWKYLESTKLFCAMQDMVESDWRSHMLNEDNKMKKNATYYGTWYGKRELVEDNRYELLSGWIDIIVEKKDGSPRKVPNIHLKWV
;
A
#
# COMPACT_ATOMS: atom_id res chain seq x y z
N MET A 1 -21.53 9.21 7.79
CA MET A 1 -20.73 8.00 7.54
C MET A 1 -19.29 8.38 7.80
N SER A 2 -18.54 7.56 8.54
CA SER A 2 -17.11 7.78 8.75
C SER A 2 -16.33 7.49 7.47
N ILE A 3 -15.16 8.12 7.32
CA ILE A 3 -14.29 7.87 6.16
C ILE A 3 -13.92 6.38 6.00
N LYS A 4 -13.72 5.66 7.11
CA LYS A 4 -13.42 4.23 7.09
C LYS A 4 -14.61 3.40 6.60
N GLU A 5 -15.83 3.73 7.01
CA GLU A 5 -17.05 3.09 6.47
C GLU A 5 -17.19 3.39 4.98
N THR A 6 -16.99 4.63 4.55
CA THR A 6 -17.04 5.00 3.13
C THR A 6 -16.04 4.21 2.30
N ILE A 7 -14.81 4.05 2.77
CA ILE A 7 -13.80 3.23 2.10
C ILE A 7 -14.22 1.76 2.07
N ARG A 8 -14.63 1.21 3.21
CA ARG A 8 -15.02 -0.20 3.35
C ARG A 8 -16.17 -0.58 2.42
N ASP A 9 -17.22 0.22 2.42
CA ASP A 9 -18.46 -0.06 1.66
C ASP A 9 -18.24 0.00 0.15
N ASN A 10 -17.24 0.76 -0.29
CA ASN A 10 -16.91 0.93 -1.72
C ASN A 10 -15.69 0.09 -2.16
N TRP A 11 -14.95 -0.50 -1.22
CA TRP A 11 -13.74 -1.25 -1.51
C TRP A 11 -13.94 -2.40 -2.52
N PRO A 12 -15.01 -3.21 -2.48
CA PRO A 12 -15.18 -4.30 -3.46
C PRO A 12 -15.17 -3.82 -4.92
N LEU A 13 -15.82 -2.70 -5.21
CA LEU A 13 -15.86 -2.09 -6.55
C LEU A 13 -14.52 -1.48 -6.94
N VAL A 14 -13.85 -0.82 -5.98
CA VAL A 14 -12.51 -0.28 -6.17
C VAL A 14 -11.52 -1.41 -6.48
N GLU A 15 -11.55 -2.48 -5.71
CA GLU A 15 -10.67 -3.65 -5.86
C GLU A 15 -10.85 -4.32 -7.23
N GLU A 16 -12.09 -4.54 -7.64
CA GLU A 16 -12.40 -5.11 -8.96
C GLU A 16 -11.84 -4.24 -10.09
N ARG A 17 -12.01 -2.92 -9.98
CA ARG A 17 -11.49 -1.97 -10.96
C ARG A 17 -9.96 -1.95 -11.00
N ILE A 18 -9.30 -1.97 -9.85
CA ILE A 18 -7.83 -2.07 -9.76
C ILE A 18 -7.35 -3.35 -10.46
N ARG A 19 -7.93 -4.51 -10.13
CA ARG A 19 -7.56 -5.79 -10.73
C ARG A 19 -7.75 -5.76 -12.25
N THR A 20 -8.87 -5.21 -12.70
CA THR A 20 -9.20 -5.12 -14.13
C THR A 20 -8.20 -4.26 -14.89
N LEU A 21 -7.92 -3.05 -14.40
CA LEU A 21 -7.02 -2.10 -15.04
C LEU A 21 -5.56 -2.59 -15.03
N PHE A 22 -5.09 -3.13 -13.91
CA PHE A 22 -3.72 -3.62 -13.81
C PHE A 22 -3.49 -4.87 -14.65
N ASN A 23 -4.45 -5.81 -14.69
CA ASN A 23 -4.40 -6.97 -15.59
C ASN A 23 -4.42 -6.52 -17.06
N LYS A 24 -5.30 -5.59 -17.44
CA LYS A 24 -5.36 -5.05 -18.80
C LYS A 24 -4.02 -4.48 -19.22
N TYR A 25 -3.44 -3.60 -18.40
CA TYR A 25 -2.12 -3.01 -18.66
C TYR A 25 -1.06 -4.09 -18.87
N ARG A 26 -0.97 -5.05 -17.94
CA ARG A 26 -0.03 -6.18 -18.01
C ARG A 26 -0.17 -6.97 -19.31
N THR A 27 -1.39 -7.35 -19.65
CA THR A 27 -1.68 -8.19 -20.81
C THR A 27 -1.39 -7.44 -22.11
N GLU A 28 -1.68 -6.15 -22.22
CA GLU A 28 -1.37 -5.36 -23.41
C GLU A 28 0.14 -5.27 -23.65
N PHE A 29 0.93 -4.81 -22.68
CA PHE A 29 2.38 -4.66 -22.85
C PHE A 29 3.13 -5.99 -23.01
N LYS A 30 2.58 -7.08 -22.46
CA LYS A 30 3.15 -8.42 -22.65
C LYS A 30 3.10 -8.88 -24.11
N LYS A 31 2.13 -8.41 -24.92
CA LYS A 31 2.05 -8.75 -26.35
C LYS A 31 3.26 -8.22 -27.13
N ASP A 32 3.85 -7.13 -26.66
CA ASP A 32 5.03 -6.48 -27.23
C ASP A 32 6.33 -6.87 -26.50
N GLU A 33 6.29 -7.88 -25.63
CA GLU A 33 7.44 -8.35 -24.82
C GLU A 33 8.04 -7.27 -23.89
N ILE A 34 7.25 -6.26 -23.51
CA ILE A 34 7.69 -5.19 -22.62
C ILE A 34 7.55 -5.61 -21.15
N GLU A 35 8.68 -5.66 -20.43
CA GLU A 35 8.73 -5.96 -19.01
C GLU A 35 9.06 -4.71 -18.16
N PHE A 36 8.16 -4.37 -17.24
CA PHE A 36 8.38 -3.30 -16.26
C PHE A 36 9.11 -3.82 -15.02
N SER A 37 9.96 -3.00 -14.41
CA SER A 37 10.53 -3.28 -13.09
C SER A 37 9.45 -3.25 -11.99
N THR A 38 9.67 -3.93 -10.85
CA THR A 38 8.75 -3.90 -9.70
C THR A 38 8.44 -2.49 -9.21
N LYS A 39 9.41 -1.56 -9.33
CA LYS A 39 9.24 -0.16 -8.97
C LYS A 39 8.23 0.53 -9.90
N GLN A 40 8.44 0.46 -11.22
CA GLN A 40 7.53 1.04 -12.22
C GLN A 40 6.11 0.46 -12.09
N GLN A 41 6.02 -0.84 -11.80
CA GLN A 41 4.73 -1.49 -11.55
C GLN A 41 4.04 -0.98 -10.28
N SER A 42 4.79 -0.68 -9.23
CA SER A 42 4.23 -0.13 -7.98
C SER A 42 3.75 1.31 -8.16
N GLU A 43 4.51 2.12 -8.91
CA GLU A 43 4.11 3.48 -9.30
C GLU A 43 2.80 3.44 -10.10
N LEU A 44 2.71 2.59 -11.12
CA LEU A 44 1.48 2.39 -11.88
C LEU A 44 0.31 1.90 -11.00
N MET A 45 0.56 0.95 -10.09
CA MET A 45 -0.47 0.47 -9.17
C MET A 45 -1.01 1.60 -8.29
N SER A 46 -0.16 2.55 -7.89
CA SER A 46 -0.56 3.74 -7.13
C SER A 46 -1.54 4.60 -7.93
N GLU A 47 -1.19 4.92 -9.18
CA GLU A 47 -2.04 5.71 -10.09
C GLU A 47 -3.38 5.03 -10.37
N ILE A 48 -3.36 3.71 -10.60
CA ILE A 48 -4.56 2.90 -10.82
C ILE A 48 -5.44 2.88 -9.57
N ALA A 49 -4.85 2.73 -8.37
CA ALA A 49 -5.59 2.71 -7.12
C ALA A 49 -6.27 4.07 -6.85
N GLN A 50 -5.52 5.17 -6.98
CA GLN A 50 -6.05 6.54 -6.82
C GLN A 50 -7.21 6.80 -7.79
N SER A 51 -7.01 6.50 -9.08
CA SER A 51 -8.02 6.68 -10.11
C SER A 51 -9.26 5.80 -9.88
N SER A 52 -9.06 4.57 -9.40
CA SER A 52 -10.17 3.64 -9.13
C SER A 52 -11.04 4.13 -7.98
N PHE A 53 -10.42 4.59 -6.88
CA PHE A 53 -11.16 5.23 -5.79
C PHE A 53 -11.92 6.45 -6.27
N LEU A 54 -11.25 7.38 -6.95
CA LEU A 54 -11.86 8.62 -7.42
C LEU A 54 -13.10 8.35 -8.29
N ASN A 55 -13.00 7.41 -9.24
CA ASN A 55 -14.09 7.10 -10.15
C ASN A 55 -15.26 6.41 -9.44
N VAL A 56 -14.99 5.41 -8.59
CA VAL A 56 -16.06 4.71 -7.85
C VAL A 56 -16.80 5.68 -6.92
N LEU A 57 -16.08 6.52 -6.19
CA LEU A 57 -16.70 7.48 -5.27
C LEU A 57 -17.53 8.53 -6.03
N LYS A 58 -17.03 9.04 -7.17
CA LYS A 58 -17.80 9.94 -8.04
C LYS A 58 -19.07 9.29 -8.59
N GLU A 59 -19.00 8.04 -9.05
CA GLU A 59 -20.17 7.25 -9.50
C GLU A 59 -21.22 7.07 -8.39
N LYS A 60 -20.80 7.14 -7.12
CA LYS A 60 -21.66 7.07 -5.93
C LYS A 60 -22.09 8.43 -5.39
N ASN A 61 -21.78 9.52 -6.09
CA ASN A 61 -22.02 10.90 -5.65
C ASN A 61 -21.35 11.24 -4.29
N ILE A 62 -20.23 10.60 -3.99
CA ILE A 62 -19.39 10.92 -2.83
C ILE A 62 -18.33 11.93 -3.27
N ASN A 63 -18.14 12.99 -2.48
CA ASN A 63 -17.16 14.02 -2.82
C ASN A 63 -15.75 13.46 -2.67
N ALA A 64 -15.03 13.33 -3.78
CA ALA A 64 -13.66 12.87 -3.79
C ALA A 64 -12.83 13.63 -4.83
N GLU A 65 -11.59 13.97 -4.46
CA GLU A 65 -10.65 14.70 -5.31
C GLU A 65 -9.22 14.21 -5.13
N VAL A 66 -8.42 14.36 -6.20
CA VAL A 66 -6.96 14.20 -6.18
C VAL A 66 -6.37 15.60 -6.38
N LYS A 67 -5.41 15.97 -5.53
CA LYS A 67 -4.69 17.25 -5.66
C LYS A 67 -3.32 16.99 -6.27
N VAL A 68 -2.90 17.88 -7.17
CA VAL A 68 -1.55 17.86 -7.74
C VAL A 68 -0.67 18.83 -6.97
N GLY A 69 0.45 18.36 -6.44
CA GLY A 69 1.40 19.22 -5.74
C GLY A 69 2.37 18.45 -4.86
N VAL A 70 3.26 19.20 -4.23
CA VAL A 70 4.15 18.68 -3.18
C VAL A 70 3.38 18.68 -1.87
N ASN A 71 3.56 17.65 -1.03
CA ASN A 71 2.91 17.54 0.29
C ASN A 71 1.38 17.50 0.23
N VAL A 72 0.79 16.84 -0.76
CA VAL A 72 -0.65 16.52 -0.82
C VAL A 72 -0.87 15.03 -0.53
N ALA A 73 -2.02 14.66 0.01
CA ALA A 73 -2.41 13.24 0.11
C ALA A 73 -2.79 12.70 -1.27
N ASP A 74 -2.75 11.38 -1.42
CA ASP A 74 -3.10 10.69 -2.66
C ASP A 74 -4.57 10.90 -3.06
N ILE A 75 -5.49 10.93 -2.08
CA ILE A 75 -6.90 11.25 -2.30
C ILE A 75 -7.48 12.01 -1.11
N TYR A 76 -8.44 12.90 -1.37
CA TYR A 76 -9.28 13.53 -0.36
C TYR A 76 -10.72 13.06 -0.55
N ILE A 77 -11.34 12.55 0.50
CA ILE A 77 -12.72 12.07 0.50
C ILE A 77 -13.48 12.90 1.54
N ASP A 78 -14.50 13.64 1.10
CA ASP A 78 -15.18 14.66 1.90
C ASP A 78 -14.19 15.64 2.58
N GLY A 79 -13.09 15.96 1.89
CA GLY A 79 -12.02 16.83 2.37
C GLY A 79 -11.02 16.17 3.33
N ILE A 80 -11.23 14.92 3.72
CA ILE A 80 -10.33 14.17 4.61
C ILE A 80 -9.20 13.52 3.79
N PRO A 81 -7.92 13.75 4.13
CA PRO A 81 -6.80 13.17 3.41
C PRO A 81 -6.66 11.66 3.68
N VAL A 82 -6.44 10.89 2.63
CA VAL A 82 -6.14 9.46 2.67
C VAL A 82 -4.91 9.19 1.80
N GLU A 83 -3.93 8.50 2.38
CA GLU A 83 -2.69 8.12 1.68
C GLU A 83 -2.83 6.69 1.17
N ILE A 84 -2.36 6.41 -0.05
CA ILE A 84 -2.30 5.08 -0.63
C ILE A 84 -0.84 4.68 -0.78
N LYS A 85 -0.46 3.59 -0.13
CA LYS A 85 0.88 3.01 -0.28
C LYS A 85 0.78 1.68 -0.99
N THR A 86 1.52 1.55 -2.08
CA THR A 86 1.57 0.32 -2.87
C THR A 86 2.92 -0.38 -2.68
N CYS A 87 2.92 -1.71 -2.63
CA CYS A 87 4.15 -2.48 -2.73
C CYS A 87 3.94 -3.83 -3.41
N GLY A 88 4.84 -4.18 -4.33
CA GLY A 88 4.96 -5.53 -4.88
C GLY A 88 5.90 -6.46 -4.08
N ALA A 89 6.39 -5.99 -2.93
CA ALA A 89 7.43 -6.63 -2.12
C ALA A 89 7.02 -6.65 -0.63
N GLU A 90 7.98 -6.72 0.29
CA GLU A 90 7.74 -6.93 1.73
C GLU A 90 7.42 -5.67 2.54
N LYS A 91 7.61 -4.49 1.95
CA LYS A 91 7.56 -3.22 2.68
C LYS A 91 6.96 -2.12 1.82
N TRP A 92 6.11 -1.32 2.42
CA TRP A 92 5.68 -0.04 1.87
C TRP A 92 6.75 1.00 2.15
N GLN A 93 7.25 1.63 1.08
CA GLN A 93 8.23 2.70 1.23
C GLN A 93 7.54 4.02 1.51
N GLY A 94 8.11 4.76 2.45
CA GLY A 94 7.75 6.14 2.76
C GLY A 94 8.91 7.07 2.39
N GLY A 95 8.61 8.15 1.68
CA GLY A 95 9.56 9.26 1.52
C GLY A 95 9.63 10.10 2.80
N SER A 96 10.47 11.14 2.78
CA SER A 96 10.66 12.08 3.90
C SER A 96 9.35 12.71 4.42
N PHE A 97 8.30 12.71 3.60
CA PHE A 97 7.00 13.33 3.83
C PHE A 97 5.85 12.32 4.04
N SER A 98 6.11 11.02 3.94
CA SER A 98 5.12 9.96 4.20
C SER A 98 4.82 9.76 5.69
N LYS A 99 5.33 10.64 6.56
CA LYS A 99 5.21 10.61 8.02
C LYS A 99 4.04 11.43 8.57
N ARG A 100 3.18 11.97 7.70
CA ARG A 100 2.02 12.75 8.13
C ARG A 100 1.04 11.85 8.88
N PRO A 101 0.58 12.25 10.08
CA PRO A 101 -0.49 11.54 10.74
C PRO A 101 -1.73 11.49 9.85
N GLY A 102 -2.32 10.32 9.65
CA GLY A 102 -3.49 10.16 8.79
C GLY A 102 -3.90 8.73 8.56
N LEU A 103 -4.92 8.55 7.72
CA LEU A 103 -5.42 7.24 7.31
C LEU A 103 -4.66 6.75 6.08
N TYR A 104 -4.08 5.55 6.18
CA TYR A 104 -3.29 4.93 5.13
C TYR A 104 -3.98 3.67 4.61
N LEU A 105 -4.01 3.52 3.29
CA LEU A 105 -4.36 2.29 2.59
C LEU A 105 -3.07 1.58 2.18
N LEU A 106 -2.79 0.47 2.86
CA LEU A 106 -1.61 -0.35 2.67
C LEU A 106 -1.93 -1.46 1.66
N LEU A 107 -1.74 -1.14 0.37
CA LEU A 107 -2.03 -2.01 -0.76
C LEU A 107 -0.80 -2.83 -1.15
N SER A 108 -0.88 -4.15 -1.02
CA SER A 108 0.11 -5.09 -1.56
C SER A 108 -0.44 -5.77 -2.80
N TRP A 109 0.44 -6.05 -3.77
CA TRP A 109 0.04 -6.73 -4.99
C TRP A 109 1.05 -7.80 -5.40
N LYS A 110 0.55 -8.84 -6.07
CA LYS A 110 1.38 -9.89 -6.70
C LYS A 110 0.74 -10.29 -8.01
N TYR A 111 1.55 -10.30 -9.07
CA TYR A 111 1.11 -10.78 -10.38
C TYR A 111 1.61 -12.21 -10.60
N LEU A 112 0.67 -13.14 -10.75
CA LEU A 112 0.94 -14.51 -11.17
C LEU A 112 0.24 -14.73 -12.53
N GLU A 113 -0.86 -15.48 -12.55
CA GLU A 113 -1.77 -15.58 -13.70
C GLU A 113 -2.76 -14.40 -13.75
N SER A 114 -3.05 -13.82 -12.59
CA SER A 114 -3.88 -12.65 -12.40
C SER A 114 -3.35 -11.83 -11.23
N THR A 115 -3.69 -10.54 -11.20
CA THR A 115 -3.37 -9.65 -10.07
C THR A 115 -4.07 -10.14 -8.81
N LYS A 116 -3.29 -10.48 -7.79
CA LYS A 116 -3.74 -10.72 -6.41
C LYS A 116 -3.45 -9.48 -5.59
N LEU A 117 -4.45 -9.02 -4.83
CA LEU A 117 -4.37 -7.84 -3.97
C LEU A 117 -4.53 -8.23 -2.51
N PHE A 118 -3.87 -7.46 -1.65
CA PHE A 118 -4.11 -7.34 -0.23
C PHE A 118 -4.27 -5.86 0.09
N CYS A 119 -5.24 -5.50 0.92
CA CYS A 119 -5.38 -4.13 1.39
C CYS A 119 -5.84 -4.09 2.84
N ALA A 120 -5.20 -3.24 3.62
CA ALA A 120 -5.63 -2.89 4.96
C ALA A 120 -5.59 -1.37 5.13
N MET A 121 -6.49 -0.86 5.97
CA MET A 121 -6.48 0.54 6.38
C MET A 121 -5.95 0.67 7.81
N GLN A 122 -5.08 1.65 8.05
CA GLN A 122 -4.51 1.91 9.36
C GLN A 122 -4.28 3.42 9.55
N ASP A 123 -4.60 3.92 10.74
CA ASP A 123 -4.16 5.25 11.14
C ASP A 123 -2.67 5.18 11.48
N MET A 124 -1.86 5.91 10.72
CA MET A 124 -0.42 5.93 10.90
C MET A 124 0.05 7.28 11.44
N VAL A 125 1.15 7.24 12.20
CA VAL A 125 1.90 8.39 12.70
C VAL A 125 3.38 8.25 12.31
N GLU A 126 4.16 9.33 12.46
CA GLU A 126 5.59 9.33 12.11
C GLU A 126 6.37 8.17 12.75
N SER A 127 6.09 7.84 14.01
CA SER A 127 6.79 6.79 14.77
C SER A 127 6.53 5.37 14.27
N ASP A 128 5.50 5.17 13.43
CA ASP A 128 5.23 3.87 12.81
C ASP A 128 6.27 3.56 11.72
N TRP A 129 6.84 4.60 11.10
CA TRP A 129 7.78 4.46 10.00
C TRP A 129 9.18 4.10 10.52
N ARG A 130 9.67 2.93 10.10
CA ARG A 130 11.06 2.52 10.34
C ARG A 130 11.99 3.29 9.41
N SER A 131 13.19 3.61 9.91
CA SER A 131 14.21 4.29 9.12
C SER A 131 15.42 3.38 8.90
N HIS A 132 15.88 3.28 7.66
CA HIS A 132 17.18 2.66 7.35
C HIS A 132 18.37 3.47 7.89
N MET A 133 18.12 4.66 8.41
CA MET A 133 19.17 5.55 8.86
C MET A 133 19.73 5.19 10.21
N LEU A 134 18.97 4.55 11.10
CA LEU A 134 19.39 4.33 12.49
C LEU A 134 19.68 2.86 12.78
N ASN A 135 20.75 2.58 13.54
CA ASN A 135 21.01 1.28 14.16
C ASN A 135 20.21 1.11 15.46
N GLU A 136 20.35 -0.03 16.11
CA GLU A 136 19.66 -0.38 17.37
C GLU A 136 19.98 0.61 18.52
N ASP A 137 21.08 1.36 18.40
CA ASP A 137 21.51 2.40 19.34
C ASP A 137 21.09 3.83 18.92
N ASN A 138 20.16 3.99 17.98
CA ASN A 138 19.77 5.28 17.41
C ASN A 138 20.92 6.09 16.74
N LYS A 139 21.95 5.41 16.20
CA LYS A 139 23.06 6.04 15.45
C LYS A 139 22.95 5.83 13.94
N MET A 140 23.43 6.80 13.17
CA MET A 140 23.48 6.77 11.70
C MET A 140 24.22 5.54 11.13
N LYS A 141 23.56 4.74 10.28
CA LYS A 141 24.18 3.61 9.55
C LYS A 141 25.10 4.11 8.43
N LYS A 142 26.22 3.41 8.20
CA LYS A 142 27.31 3.83 7.30
C LYS A 142 26.92 3.95 5.80
N ASN A 143 25.75 3.45 5.39
CA ASN A 143 25.19 3.59 4.02
C ASN A 143 23.69 3.97 4.08
N ALA A 144 23.31 4.76 5.08
CA ALA A 144 21.95 5.25 5.25
C ALA A 144 21.52 6.05 4.01
N THR A 145 20.55 5.54 3.24
CA THR A 145 19.90 6.35 2.21
C THR A 145 18.93 7.31 2.91
N TYR A 146 19.17 8.62 2.72
CA TYR A 146 18.44 9.71 3.37
C TYR A 146 16.90 9.65 3.19
N TYR A 147 16.42 8.87 2.20
CA TYR A 147 15.02 8.81 1.77
C TYR A 147 14.28 7.52 2.14
N GLY A 148 14.92 6.55 2.80
CA GLY A 148 14.33 5.21 2.97
C GLY A 148 13.62 5.02 4.30
N THR A 149 12.43 5.59 4.49
CA THR A 149 11.54 5.09 5.54
C THR A 149 10.65 3.97 5.00
N TRP A 150 10.20 3.08 5.87
CA TRP A 150 9.36 1.97 5.47
C TRP A 150 8.44 1.52 6.59
N TYR A 151 7.32 0.93 6.21
CA TYR A 151 6.45 0.17 7.09
C TYR A 151 6.33 -1.24 6.51
N GLY A 152 6.58 -2.25 7.32
CA GLY A 152 6.63 -3.63 6.85
C GLY A 152 5.35 -4.38 7.12
N LYS A 153 5.13 -5.45 6.34
CA LYS A 153 4.01 -6.37 6.52
C LYS A 153 4.03 -7.06 7.89
N ARG A 154 5.23 -7.28 8.43
CA ARG A 154 5.40 -7.85 9.76
C ARG A 154 4.92 -6.89 10.83
N GLU A 155 5.33 -5.62 10.77
CA GLU A 155 4.90 -4.56 11.69
C GLU A 155 3.38 -4.39 11.64
N LEU A 156 2.78 -4.40 10.44
CA LEU A 156 1.33 -4.37 10.28
C LEU A 156 0.62 -5.45 11.12
N VAL A 157 1.10 -6.69 11.05
CA VAL A 157 0.49 -7.80 11.79
C VAL A 157 0.81 -7.76 13.27
N GLU A 158 2.04 -7.44 13.64
CA GLU A 158 2.47 -7.38 15.05
C GLU A 158 1.76 -6.24 15.81
N ASP A 159 1.59 -5.08 15.17
CA ASP A 159 0.84 -3.95 15.73
C ASP A 159 -0.65 -4.28 15.90
N ASN A 160 -1.23 -5.04 14.97
CA ASN A 160 -2.64 -5.47 14.97
C ASN A 160 -3.64 -4.31 15.16
N ARG A 161 -3.33 -3.13 14.61
CA ARG A 161 -4.16 -1.90 14.63
C ARG A 161 -4.93 -1.65 13.34
N TYR A 162 -4.74 -2.50 12.35
CA TYR A 162 -5.29 -2.33 11.02
C TYR A 162 -6.71 -2.86 10.94
N GLU A 163 -7.45 -2.36 9.95
CA GLU A 163 -8.70 -2.94 9.51
C GLU A 163 -8.51 -3.55 8.12
N LEU A 164 -8.84 -4.84 7.98
CA LEU A 164 -8.67 -5.56 6.73
C LEU A 164 -9.77 -5.18 5.74
N LEU A 165 -9.38 -4.78 4.54
CA LEU A 165 -10.32 -4.55 3.44
C LEU A 165 -10.42 -5.80 2.54
N SER A 166 -9.28 -6.39 2.16
CA SER A 166 -9.28 -7.67 1.46
C SER A 166 -7.93 -8.38 1.42
N GLY A 167 -7.99 -9.65 1.02
CA GLY A 167 -6.82 -10.44 0.63
C GLY A 167 -6.07 -11.09 1.78
N TRP A 168 -4.92 -11.65 1.42
CA TRP A 168 -4.01 -12.36 2.30
C TRP A 168 -2.62 -11.76 2.15
N ILE A 169 -1.86 -11.74 3.23
CA ILE A 169 -0.51 -11.21 3.20
C ILE A 169 0.50 -12.29 3.55
N ASP A 170 1.49 -12.41 2.66
CA ASP A 170 2.69 -13.21 2.86
C ASP A 170 3.69 -12.38 3.68
N ILE A 171 4.17 -12.92 4.81
CA ILE A 171 5.25 -12.30 5.61
C ILE A 171 6.51 -13.15 5.53
N ILE A 172 7.64 -12.56 5.15
CA ILE A 172 8.94 -13.25 5.27
C ILE A 172 9.50 -13.04 6.68
N VAL A 173 9.75 -14.14 7.40
CA VAL A 173 10.47 -14.12 8.68
C VAL A 173 11.89 -14.64 8.43
N GLU A 174 12.93 -13.88 8.74
CA GLU A 174 14.31 -14.38 8.67
C GLU A 174 14.57 -15.39 9.79
N LYS A 175 15.22 -16.51 9.47
CA LYS A 175 15.75 -17.44 10.47
C LYS A 175 16.98 -16.85 11.15
N LYS A 176 17.38 -17.45 12.28
CA LYS A 176 18.63 -17.10 13.00
C LYS A 176 19.90 -17.20 12.13
N ASP A 177 19.85 -17.95 11.03
CA ASP A 177 20.96 -18.12 10.07
C ASP A 177 20.88 -17.17 8.86
N GLY A 178 19.94 -16.22 8.86
CA GLY A 178 19.72 -15.27 7.76
C GLY A 178 18.97 -15.85 6.54
N SER A 179 18.63 -17.14 6.53
CA SER A 179 17.80 -17.71 5.46
C SER A 179 16.31 -17.37 5.66
N PRO A 180 15.51 -17.20 4.60
CA PRO A 180 14.07 -16.97 4.73
C PRO A 180 13.39 -18.20 5.37
N ARG A 181 12.62 -17.98 6.43
CA ARG A 181 11.71 -18.96 7.04
C ARG A 181 10.36 -18.91 6.31
N LYS A 182 9.69 -20.06 6.31
CA LYS A 182 8.33 -20.31 5.80
C LYS A 182 7.44 -19.07 5.97
N VAL A 183 6.91 -18.58 4.84
CA VAL A 183 5.93 -17.49 4.78
C VAL A 183 4.72 -17.89 5.61
N PRO A 184 4.43 -17.26 6.76
CA PRO A 184 3.15 -17.44 7.42
C PRO A 184 2.11 -16.78 6.52
N ASN A 185 1.20 -17.59 5.97
CA ASN A 185 0.03 -17.06 5.30
C ASN A 185 -0.95 -16.67 6.41
N ILE A 186 -1.01 -15.39 6.75
CA ILE A 186 -1.84 -14.95 7.86
C ILE A 186 -3.22 -14.64 7.31
N HIS A 187 -4.18 -15.49 7.68
CA HIS A 187 -5.60 -15.15 7.67
C HIS A 187 -5.79 -14.01 8.66
N LEU A 188 -5.76 -12.77 8.17
CA LEU A 188 -6.17 -11.63 8.97
C LEU A 188 -7.70 -11.75 9.07
N LYS A 189 -8.20 -12.06 10.27
CA LYS A 189 -9.64 -12.20 10.50
C LYS A 189 -10.32 -10.86 10.22
N TRP A 190 -11.46 -10.91 9.54
CA TRP A 190 -12.47 -9.85 9.63
C TRP A 190 -12.83 -9.71 11.12
N VAL A 191 -12.63 -8.52 11.68
CA VAL A 191 -13.13 -8.18 13.03
C VAL A 191 -14.54 -7.65 12.88
#